data_AF-A0A2U1KE38-F1
#
_entry.id   AF-A0A2U1KE38-F1
#
_cell.length_a   1.000
_cell.length_b   1.000
_cell.length_c   1.000
_cell.angle_alpha   90.00
_cell.angle_beta   90.00
_cell.angle_gamma   90.00
#
_symmetry.space_group_name_H-M   'P 1'
#
loop_
_entity.id
_entity.type
_entity.pdbx_description
1 polymer ?
#
loop_
_entity_poly.entity_id
_entity_poly.type
_entity_poly.pdbx_seq_one_letter_code
_entity_poly.pdbx_strand_id
1 'polypeptide(L)'
;MWILLGDFNAVRLPEERRNSNFNHLSAIDFNNFIDDASLQEYHMNGNKFTFLAGKDKGFKMSKIDRILVCQDFFNREGCVETVNKAFESCSFKGPADVVINKKLNFIRGALRDWWKSVLKKEGEDMAILKYDIERLEKLMEDRDLEEEEIWVWEECKKEMDQLHLYKHRDLCRLPYYI
;
A
#
# COMPACT_ATOMS: atom_id res chain seq x y z
N MET A 1 -4.16 4.28 6.92
CA MET A 1 -3.39 3.31 6.09
C MET A 1 -1.91 3.67 6.06
N TRP A 2 -1.04 2.67 5.92
CA TRP A 2 0.42 2.81 6.05
C TRP A 2 1.17 2.30 4.83
N ILE A 3 2.13 3.09 4.40
CA ILE A 3 3.14 2.74 3.40
C ILE A 3 4.48 3.14 4.00
N LEU A 4 5.38 2.17 4.16
CA LEU A 4 6.74 2.38 4.63
C LEU A 4 7.68 2.16 3.45
N LEU A 5 8.33 3.22 2.99
CA LEU A 5 9.36 3.14 1.95
C LEU A 5 10.64 3.79 2.44
N GLY A 6 11.74 3.05 2.41
CA GLY A 6 13.04 3.57 2.80
C GLY A 6 14.04 2.49 3.15
N ASP A 7 15.15 2.93 3.73
CA ASP A 7 16.21 2.11 4.31
C ASP A 7 15.85 1.68 5.73
N PHE A 8 15.62 0.39 5.91
CA PHE A 8 15.31 -0.22 7.22
C PHE A 8 16.55 -0.63 8.00
N ASN A 9 17.75 -0.54 7.38
CA ASN A 9 19.01 -1.02 7.94
C ASN A 9 19.00 -2.51 8.38
N ALA A 10 18.02 -3.29 7.92
CA ALA A 10 17.81 -4.68 8.29
C ALA A 10 17.62 -5.60 7.08
N VAL A 11 18.17 -6.81 7.18
CA VAL A 11 17.99 -7.89 6.19
C VAL A 11 17.01 -8.93 6.76
N ARG A 12 16.18 -9.54 5.91
CA ARG A 12 15.21 -10.56 6.29
C ARG A 12 15.79 -11.97 6.19
N LEU A 13 16.66 -12.20 5.21
CA LEU A 13 17.24 -13.51 4.89
C LEU A 13 18.78 -13.46 4.77
N PRO A 14 19.49 -14.58 5.02
CA PRO A 14 20.94 -14.63 4.86
C PRO A 14 21.41 -14.24 3.45
N GLU A 15 20.66 -14.60 2.41
CA GLU A 15 21.00 -14.38 1.00
C GLU A 15 20.90 -12.90 0.58
N GLU A 16 20.26 -12.08 1.41
CA GLU A 16 20.15 -10.63 1.25
C GLU A 16 21.39 -9.88 1.76
N ARG A 17 22.42 -10.61 2.23
CA ARG A 17 23.71 -10.07 2.65
C ARG A 17 24.85 -10.84 1.98
N ARG A 18 25.95 -10.13 1.66
CA ARG A 18 27.17 -10.72 1.09
C ARG A 18 28.41 -10.18 1.76
N ASN A 19 29.39 -11.06 1.99
CA ASN A 19 30.72 -10.76 2.54
C ASN A 19 30.69 -10.08 3.93
N SER A 20 29.62 -10.28 4.70
CA SER A 20 29.49 -9.83 6.09
C SER A 20 28.62 -10.80 6.89
N ASN A 21 28.79 -10.80 8.21
CA ASN A 21 28.06 -11.69 9.10
C ASN A 21 26.57 -11.37 9.08
N PHE A 22 25.75 -12.41 9.03
CA PHE A 22 24.31 -12.31 9.17
C PHE A 22 23.93 -12.31 10.66
N ASN A 23 23.11 -11.33 11.06
CA ASN A 23 22.59 -11.25 12.42
C ASN A 23 21.19 -11.87 12.45
N HIS A 24 21.10 -13.11 12.93
CA HIS A 24 19.84 -13.85 13.01
C HIS A 24 18.79 -13.17 13.90
N LEU A 25 19.21 -12.59 15.03
CA LEU A 25 18.28 -11.94 15.96
C LEU A 25 17.63 -10.71 15.32
N SER A 26 18.45 -9.85 14.69
CA SER A 26 17.94 -8.67 13.98
C SER A 26 17.01 -9.05 12.82
N ALA A 27 17.27 -10.16 12.12
CA ALA A 27 16.40 -10.64 11.06
C ALA A 27 15.07 -11.19 11.60
N ILE A 28 15.10 -11.91 12.73
CA ILE A 28 13.90 -12.39 13.43
C ILE A 28 13.05 -11.21 13.87
N ASP A 29 13.64 -10.23 14.57
CA ASP A 29 12.92 -9.05 15.05
C ASP A 29 12.28 -8.28 13.90
N PHE A 30 13.00 -8.12 12.78
CA PHE A 30 12.48 -7.41 11.63
C PHE A 30 11.36 -8.18 10.89
N ASN A 31 11.48 -9.51 10.77
CA ASN A 31 10.41 -10.32 10.18
C ASN A 31 9.17 -10.35 11.09
N ASN A 32 9.34 -10.47 12.41
CA ASN A 32 8.24 -10.39 13.37
C ASN A 32 7.54 -9.04 13.28
N PHE A 33 8.28 -7.93 13.19
CA PHE A 33 7.69 -6.61 12.97
C PHE A 33 6.82 -6.55 11.69
N ILE A 34 7.30 -7.13 10.58
CA ILE A 34 6.56 -7.18 9.32
C ILE A 34 5.27 -8.00 9.49
N ASP A 35 5.36 -9.16 10.13
CA ASP A 35 4.25 -10.08 10.32
C ASP A 35 3.20 -9.52 11.31
N ASP A 36 3.65 -9.02 12.47
CA ASP A 36 2.81 -8.43 13.52
C ASP A 36 2.06 -7.19 13.00
N ALA A 37 2.72 -6.37 12.17
CA ALA A 37 2.09 -5.21 11.54
C ALA A 37 1.27 -5.57 10.28
N SER A 38 1.20 -6.86 9.91
CA SER A 38 0.51 -7.36 8.71
C SER A 38 0.92 -6.58 7.44
N LEU A 39 2.24 -6.43 7.28
CA LEU A 39 2.85 -5.70 6.17
C LEU A 39 3.18 -6.65 5.00
N GLN A 40 2.87 -6.20 3.80
CA GLN A 40 3.21 -6.84 2.54
C GLN A 40 4.40 -6.12 1.90
N GLU A 41 5.42 -6.88 1.50
CA GLU A 41 6.57 -6.34 0.76
C GLU A 41 6.30 -6.36 -0.74
N TYR A 42 6.42 -5.20 -1.40
CA TYR A 42 6.44 -5.15 -2.86
C TYR A 42 7.78 -5.65 -3.40
N HIS A 43 7.72 -6.46 -4.45
CA HIS A 43 8.92 -6.89 -5.15
C HIS A 43 9.58 -5.70 -5.84
N MET A 44 10.81 -5.37 -5.43
CA MET A 44 11.58 -4.33 -6.08
C MET A 44 12.32 -4.90 -7.28
N ASN A 45 11.95 -4.45 -8.48
CA ASN A 45 12.65 -4.83 -9.71
C ASN A 45 14.04 -4.16 -9.80
N GLY A 46 15.07 -4.92 -10.16
CA GLY A 46 16.42 -4.41 -10.40
C GLY A 46 17.50 -5.21 -9.69
N ASN A 47 18.48 -4.51 -9.11
CA ASN A 47 19.63 -5.13 -8.46
C ASN A 47 19.21 -5.87 -7.19
N LYS A 48 19.83 -7.03 -6.94
CA LYS A 48 19.59 -7.86 -5.74
C LYS A 48 19.89 -7.14 -4.42
N PHE A 49 20.87 -6.23 -4.42
CA PHE A 49 21.31 -5.47 -3.24
C PHE A 49 21.07 -3.99 -3.45
N THR A 50 20.79 -3.28 -2.36
CA THR A 50 20.45 -1.86 -2.36
C THR A 50 21.54 -1.01 -1.72
N PHE A 51 22.40 -1.64 -0.93
CA PHE A 51 23.54 -1.02 -0.26
C PHE A 51 24.84 -1.75 -0.59
N LEU A 52 25.90 -0.97 -0.81
CA LEU A 52 27.27 -1.42 -1.08
C LEU A 52 28.23 -0.67 -0.17
N ALA A 53 29.03 -1.39 0.61
CA ALA A 53 30.06 -0.84 1.48
C ALA A 53 31.43 -1.49 1.23
N GLY A 54 32.50 -0.78 1.58
CA GLY A 54 33.87 -1.27 1.49
C GLY A 54 34.69 -0.61 0.38
N LYS A 55 36.01 -0.80 0.46
CA LYS A 55 37.01 -0.33 -0.50
C LYS A 55 38.23 -1.24 -0.40
N ASP A 56 38.96 -1.42 -1.51
CA ASP A 56 40.26 -2.09 -1.64
C ASP A 56 40.34 -3.57 -1.18
N LYS A 57 39.99 -3.87 0.07
CA LYS A 57 40.06 -5.20 0.73
C LYS A 57 38.80 -6.06 0.57
N GLY A 58 37.80 -5.58 -0.16
CA GLY A 58 36.57 -6.31 -0.48
C GLY A 58 35.30 -5.47 -0.33
N PHE A 59 34.25 -5.91 -1.02
CA PHE A 59 32.94 -5.27 -1.04
C PHE A 59 31.92 -6.06 -0.24
N LYS A 60 31.13 -5.37 0.58
CA LYS A 60 30.00 -5.90 1.36
C LYS A 60 28.72 -5.37 0.75
N MET A 61 27.70 -6.21 0.65
CA MET A 61 26.42 -5.82 0.05
C MET A 61 25.27 -6.27 0.93
N SER A 62 24.19 -5.47 0.95
CA SER A 62 22.95 -5.83 1.66
C SER A 62 21.71 -5.27 0.96
N LYS A 63 20.58 -5.97 1.08
CA LYS A 63 19.24 -5.46 0.71
C LYS A 63 18.54 -4.95 1.96
N ILE A 64 18.55 -3.63 2.13
CA ILE A 64 18.04 -2.94 3.33
C ILE A 64 16.95 -1.91 3.00
N ASP A 65 16.87 -1.47 1.75
CA ASP A 65 15.78 -0.64 1.27
C ASP A 65 14.58 -1.49 0.89
N ARG A 66 13.38 -1.13 1.34
CA ARG A 66 12.13 -1.86 1.06
C ARG A 66 10.94 -0.94 0.87
N ILE A 67 9.91 -1.51 0.26
CA ILE A 67 8.57 -0.94 0.18
C ILE A 67 7.62 -1.92 0.88
N LEU A 68 7.14 -1.54 2.05
CA LEU A 68 6.19 -2.32 2.86
C LEU A 68 4.86 -1.57 2.94
N VAL A 69 3.74 -2.27 2.75
CA VAL A 69 2.39 -1.70 2.85
C VAL A 69 1.50 -2.55 3.74
N CYS A 70 0.57 -1.94 4.46
CA CYS A 70 -0.41 -2.73 5.21
C CYS A 70 -1.31 -3.54 4.27
N GLN A 71 -1.73 -4.73 4.72
CA GLN A 71 -2.55 -5.66 3.95
C GLN A 71 -3.77 -5.02 3.27
N ASP A 72 -4.54 -4.19 3.99
CA ASP A 72 -5.74 -3.56 3.41
C ASP A 72 -5.40 -2.65 2.23
N PHE A 73 -4.28 -1.91 2.32
CA PHE A 73 -3.79 -1.06 1.22
C PHE A 73 -3.32 -1.89 0.03
N PHE A 74 -2.63 -3.01 0.30
CA PHE A 74 -2.18 -3.95 -0.73
C PHE A 74 -3.36 -4.59 -1.49
N ASN A 75 -4.44 -4.90 -0.78
CA ASN A 75 -5.64 -5.56 -1.33
C ASN A 75 -6.59 -4.60 -2.04
N ARG A 76 -6.37 -3.28 -1.98
CA ARG A 76 -7.18 -2.33 -2.75
C ARG A 76 -6.92 -2.52 -4.25
N GLU A 77 -8.01 -2.52 -5.01
CA GLU A 77 -7.95 -2.62 -6.46
C GLU A 77 -7.10 -1.49 -7.07
N GLY A 78 -6.18 -1.84 -7.98
CA GLY A 78 -5.31 -0.88 -8.66
C GLY A 78 -4.03 -0.53 -7.89
N CYS A 79 -3.84 -1.01 -6.65
CA CYS A 79 -2.67 -0.70 -5.84
C CYS A 79 -1.39 -1.30 -6.45
N VAL A 80 -1.39 -2.63 -6.66
CA VAL A 80 -0.26 -3.38 -7.21
C VAL A 80 0.08 -2.89 -8.62
N GLU A 81 -0.93 -2.63 -9.43
CA GLU A 81 -0.79 -2.12 -10.79
C GLU A 81 -0.15 -0.73 -10.80
N THR A 82 -0.54 0.14 -9.88
CA THR A 82 0.05 1.48 -9.74
C THR A 82 1.53 1.40 -9.41
N VAL A 83 1.92 0.53 -8.47
CA VAL A 83 3.33 0.33 -8.09
C VAL A 83 4.13 -0.22 -9.26
N ASN A 84 3.62 -1.24 -9.96
CA ASN A 84 4.30 -1.84 -11.11
C ASN A 84 4.47 -0.83 -12.25
N LYS A 85 3.42 -0.08 -12.59
CA LYS A 85 3.49 1.02 -13.58
C LYS A 85 4.50 2.09 -13.17
N ALA A 86 4.57 2.42 -11.89
CA ALA A 86 5.55 3.39 -11.39
C ALA A 86 6.99 2.86 -11.53
N PHE A 87 7.21 1.56 -11.28
CA PHE A 87 8.51 0.94 -11.50
C PHE A 87 8.92 0.93 -12.97
N GLU A 88 8.01 0.56 -13.88
CA GLU A 88 8.26 0.50 -15.32
C GLU A 88 8.52 1.87 -15.93
N SER A 89 7.84 2.90 -15.44
CA SER A 89 7.98 4.28 -15.95
C SER A 89 9.20 5.02 -15.38
N CYS A 90 9.86 4.49 -14.35
CA CYS A 90 10.97 5.17 -13.69
C CYS A 90 12.35 4.70 -14.20
N SER A 91 13.08 5.61 -14.86
CA SER A 91 14.48 5.39 -15.25
C SER A 91 15.33 6.58 -14.82
N PHE A 92 16.19 6.37 -13.82
CA PHE A 92 17.05 7.41 -13.27
C PHE A 92 18.52 7.04 -13.46
N LYS A 93 19.33 8.05 -13.79
CA LYS A 93 20.79 7.93 -13.88
C LYS A 93 21.47 8.56 -12.65
N GLY A 94 22.64 8.04 -12.30
CA GLY A 94 23.49 8.56 -11.23
C GLY A 94 24.09 7.45 -10.37
N PRO A 95 24.73 7.84 -9.25
CA PRO A 95 25.17 6.91 -8.20
C PRO A 95 24.01 6.03 -7.72
N ALA A 96 24.31 4.78 -7.32
CA ALA A 96 23.30 3.78 -7.00
C ALA A 96 22.39 4.19 -5.83
N ASP A 97 22.98 4.79 -4.79
CA ASP A 97 22.32 5.37 -3.63
C ASP A 97 21.36 6.52 -4.01
N VAL A 98 21.77 7.37 -4.96
CA VAL A 98 20.91 8.45 -5.47
C VAL A 98 19.77 7.87 -6.32
N VAL A 99 20.06 6.86 -7.14
CA VAL A 99 19.06 6.23 -8.02
C VAL A 99 17.98 5.54 -7.21
N ILE A 100 18.33 4.76 -6.18
CA ILE A 100 17.34 4.06 -5.38
C ILE A 100 16.44 5.04 -4.62
N ASN A 101 17.00 6.10 -4.04
CA ASN A 101 16.22 7.15 -3.38
C ASN A 101 15.25 7.84 -4.34
N LYS A 102 15.70 8.14 -5.57
CA LYS A 102 14.81 8.71 -6.61
C LYS A 102 13.68 7.75 -6.97
N LYS A 103 13.96 6.45 -7.12
CA LYS A 103 12.92 5.42 -7.36
C LYS A 103 11.90 5.35 -6.23
N LEU A 104 12.36 5.26 -4.98
CA LEU A 104 11.47 5.21 -3.81
C LEU A 104 10.60 6.47 -3.71
N ASN A 105 11.19 7.65 -3.95
CA ASN A 105 10.44 8.92 -3.95
C ASN A 105 9.40 8.99 -5.07
N PHE A 106 9.74 8.51 -6.27
CA PHE A 106 8.82 8.47 -7.40
C PHE A 106 7.62 7.55 -7.11
N ILE A 107 7.87 6.34 -6.60
CA ILE A 107 6.82 5.39 -6.23
C ILE A 107 5.95 5.94 -5.10
N ARG A 108 6.56 6.58 -4.09
CA ARG A 108 5.80 7.27 -3.04
C ARG A 108 4.86 8.33 -3.61
N GLY A 109 5.31 9.09 -4.60
CA GLY A 109 4.49 10.06 -5.32
C GLY A 109 3.31 9.41 -6.04
N ALA A 110 3.58 8.39 -6.86
CA ALA A 110 2.57 7.65 -7.60
C ALA A 110 1.50 7.03 -6.70
N LEU A 111 1.91 6.38 -5.61
CA LEU A 111 1.00 5.81 -4.61
C LEU A 111 0.16 6.88 -3.92
N ARG A 112 0.74 8.05 -3.61
CA ARG A 112 0.00 9.16 -3.00
C ARG A 112 -1.07 9.71 -3.93
N ASP A 113 -0.76 9.85 -5.21
CA ASP A 113 -1.68 10.40 -6.20
C ASP A 113 -2.78 9.40 -6.60
N TRP A 114 -2.44 8.11 -6.67
CA TRP A 114 -3.42 7.04 -6.76
C TRP A 114 -4.36 7.04 -5.54
N TRP A 115 -3.83 7.10 -4.33
CA TRP A 115 -4.65 7.11 -3.11
C TRP A 115 -5.62 8.29 -3.05
N LYS A 116 -5.19 9.49 -3.46
CA LYS A 116 -6.10 10.64 -3.61
C LYS A 116 -7.22 10.38 -4.60
N SER A 117 -6.93 9.69 -5.70
CA SER A 117 -7.91 9.35 -6.72
C SER A 117 -8.92 8.33 -6.20
N VAL A 118 -8.47 7.34 -5.42
CA VAL A 118 -9.36 6.38 -4.73
C VAL A 118 -10.28 7.10 -3.76
N LEU A 119 -9.74 7.93 -2.87
CA LEU A 119 -10.55 8.68 -1.90
C LEU A 119 -11.59 9.58 -2.57
N LYS A 120 -11.23 10.20 -3.70
CA LYS A 120 -12.15 11.02 -4.48
C LYS A 120 -13.29 10.17 -5.04
N LYS A 121 -12.97 9.06 -5.72
CA LYS A 121 -13.95 8.15 -6.31
C LYS A 121 -14.89 7.57 -5.23
N GLU A 122 -14.36 7.08 -4.13
CA GLU A 122 -15.17 6.56 -3.01
C GLU A 122 -16.10 7.61 -2.42
N GLY A 123 -15.70 8.90 -2.43
CA GLY A 123 -16.55 10.00 -2.02
C GLY A 123 -17.70 10.27 -2.99
N GLU A 124 -17.43 10.18 -4.29
CA GLU A 124 -18.44 10.31 -5.36
C GLU A 124 -19.41 9.13 -5.33
N ASP A 125 -18.91 7.89 -5.24
CA ASP A 125 -19.71 6.67 -5.14
C ASP A 125 -20.64 6.72 -3.91
N MET A 126 -20.11 7.13 -2.75
CA MET A 126 -20.92 7.31 -1.53
C MET A 126 -22.03 8.36 -1.69
N ALA A 127 -21.80 9.44 -2.43
CA ALA A 127 -22.84 10.44 -2.68
C ALA A 127 -23.96 9.89 -3.58
N ILE A 128 -23.60 9.10 -4.60
CA ILE A 128 -24.54 8.46 -5.52
C ILE A 128 -25.38 7.42 -4.77
N LEU A 129 -24.73 6.50 -4.06
CA LEU A 129 -25.40 5.44 -3.28
C LEU A 129 -26.38 6.03 -2.27
N LYS A 130 -25.97 7.10 -1.57
CA LYS A 130 -26.83 7.80 -0.61
C LYS A 130 -28.07 8.40 -1.29
N TYR A 131 -27.88 9.05 -2.44
CA TYR A 131 -28.99 9.62 -3.20
C TYR A 131 -29.98 8.53 -3.68
N ASP A 132 -29.48 7.41 -4.20
CA ASP A 132 -30.33 6.32 -4.68
C ASP A 132 -31.09 5.65 -3.53
N ILE A 133 -30.46 5.45 -2.37
CA ILE A 133 -31.13 4.96 -1.15
C ILE A 133 -32.23 5.93 -0.72
N GLU A 134 -31.93 7.22 -0.57
CA GLU A 134 -32.92 8.23 -0.16
C GLU A 134 -34.10 8.34 -1.16
N ARG A 135 -33.81 8.23 -2.47
CA ARG A 135 -34.83 8.22 -3.52
C ARG A 135 -35.76 7.02 -3.38
N LEU A 136 -35.19 5.82 -3.21
CA LEU A 136 -35.96 4.57 -3.11
C LEU A 136 -36.75 4.51 -1.80
N GLU A 137 -36.16 4.93 -0.68
CA GLU A 137 -36.87 5.02 0.61
C GLU A 137 -38.04 5.99 0.56
N LYS A 138 -37.93 7.10 -0.18
CA LYS A 138 -39.06 8.00 -0.42
C LYS A 138 -40.15 7.36 -1.28
N LEU A 139 -39.78 6.61 -2.31
CA LEU A 139 -40.77 5.89 -3.13
C LEU A 139 -41.56 4.87 -2.32
N MET A 140 -40.93 4.23 -1.33
CA MET A 140 -41.59 3.30 -0.39
C MET A 140 -42.68 3.95 0.46
N GLU A 141 -42.61 5.27 0.69
CA GLU A 141 -43.67 6.01 1.41
C GLU A 141 -44.94 6.16 0.56
N ASP A 142 -44.78 6.19 -0.77
CA ASP A 142 -45.88 6.42 -1.72
C ASP A 142 -46.45 5.11 -2.31
N ARG A 143 -45.60 4.09 -2.55
CA ARG A 143 -45.98 2.79 -3.12
C ARG A 143 -45.01 1.67 -2.74
N ASP A 144 -45.44 0.42 -2.95
CA ASP A 144 -44.52 -0.72 -2.92
C ASP A 144 -43.49 -0.64 -4.07
N LEU A 145 -42.25 -1.04 -3.79
CA LEU A 145 -41.17 -1.12 -4.78
C LEU A 145 -41.29 -2.37 -5.65
N GLU A 146 -40.85 -2.28 -6.89
CA GLU A 146 -40.70 -3.41 -7.80
C GLU A 146 -39.50 -4.30 -7.38
N GLU A 147 -39.45 -5.56 -7.80
CA GLU A 147 -38.38 -6.49 -7.42
C GLU A 147 -36.99 -5.96 -7.83
N GLU A 148 -36.90 -5.32 -9.00
CA GLU A 148 -35.68 -4.68 -9.49
C GLU A 148 -35.26 -3.49 -8.61
N GLU A 149 -36.22 -2.70 -8.12
CA GLU A 149 -35.97 -1.55 -7.25
C GLU A 149 -35.51 -1.98 -5.87
N ILE A 150 -36.10 -3.06 -5.33
CA ILE A 150 -35.67 -3.68 -4.08
C ILE A 150 -34.23 -4.15 -4.20
N TRP A 151 -33.89 -4.86 -5.29
CA TRP A 151 -32.52 -5.33 -5.50
C TRP A 151 -31.51 -4.19 -5.55
N VAL A 152 -31.84 -3.10 -6.26
CA VAL A 152 -30.97 -1.92 -6.32
C VAL A 152 -30.78 -1.31 -4.92
N TRP A 153 -31.84 -1.16 -4.14
CA TRP A 153 -31.75 -0.62 -2.78
C TRP A 153 -30.88 -1.49 -1.87
N GLU A 154 -31.06 -2.81 -1.92
CA GLU A 154 -30.26 -3.77 -1.14
C GLU A 154 -28.78 -3.70 -1.51
N GLU A 155 -28.46 -3.68 -2.80
CA GLU A 155 -27.07 -3.59 -3.26
C GLU A 155 -26.46 -2.23 -2.87
N CYS A 156 -27.21 -1.13 -3.02
CA CYS A 156 -26.73 0.18 -2.59
C CYS A 156 -26.41 0.24 -1.10
N LYS A 157 -27.26 -0.35 -0.24
CA LYS A 157 -26.99 -0.43 1.21
C LYS A 157 -25.76 -1.27 1.51
N LYS A 158 -25.63 -2.41 0.86
CA LYS A 158 -24.47 -3.31 1.03
C LYS A 158 -23.15 -2.64 0.63
N GLU A 159 -23.13 -1.94 -0.51
CA GLU A 159 -21.94 -1.18 -0.94
C GLU A 159 -21.62 -0.01 0.01
N MET A 160 -22.65 0.70 0.49
CA MET A 160 -22.50 1.79 1.47
C MET A 160 -21.83 1.28 2.76
N ASP A 161 -22.30 0.16 3.30
CA ASP A 161 -21.73 -0.47 4.49
C ASP A 161 -20.27 -0.89 4.27
N GLN A 162 -19.96 -1.42 3.09
CA GLN A 162 -18.59 -1.79 2.73
C GLN A 162 -17.66 -0.57 2.71
N LEU A 163 -18.09 0.55 2.10
CA LEU A 163 -17.33 1.81 2.08
C LEU A 163 -17.14 2.39 3.49
N HIS A 164 -18.16 2.31 4.36
CA HIS A 164 -18.04 2.72 5.75
C HIS A 164 -17.04 1.87 6.53
N LEU A 165 -17.04 0.54 6.33
CA LEU A 165 -16.07 -0.36 6.95
C LEU A 165 -14.64 -0.02 6.54
N TYR A 166 -14.40 0.29 5.26
CA TYR A 166 -13.08 0.73 4.81
C TYR A 166 -12.65 2.03 5.48
N LYS A 167 -13.52 3.06 5.51
CA LYS A 167 -13.22 4.33 6.19
C LYS A 167 -12.94 4.14 7.68
N HIS A 168 -13.70 3.28 8.35
CA HIS A 168 -13.48 3.00 9.77
C HIS A 168 -12.11 2.34 10.01
N ARG A 169 -11.73 1.36 9.19
CA ARG A 169 -10.38 0.74 9.26
C ARG A 169 -9.27 1.74 8.97
N ASP A 170 -9.50 2.69 8.07
CA ASP A 170 -8.54 3.74 7.74
C ASP A 170 -8.33 4.71 8.90
N LEU A 171 -9.41 5.09 9.60
CA LEU A 171 -9.41 5.99 10.76
C LEU A 171 -8.85 5.34 12.03
N CYS A 172 -9.26 4.11 12.35
CA CYS A 172 -8.79 3.39 13.54
C CYS A 172 -7.29 3.03 13.47
N ARG A 173 -6.69 3.14 12.28
CA ARG A 173 -5.27 2.92 12.06
C ARG A 173 -4.50 4.22 11.85
N LEU A 174 -4.97 5.37 12.34
CA LEU A 174 -4.12 6.53 12.62
C LEU A 174 -3.70 6.45 14.09
N PRO A 175 -2.59 5.77 14.47
CA PRO A 175 -2.09 5.91 15.82
C PRO A 175 -1.47 7.30 15.92
N TYR A 176 -2.03 8.07 16.85
CA TYR A 176 -1.34 9.11 17.57
C TYR A 176 0.09 8.65 17.90
N TYR A 177 1.08 9.23 17.24
CA TYR A 177 2.46 9.27 17.71
C TYR A 177 2.99 10.68 17.38
N ILE A 178 2.98 11.53 18.40
CA ILE A 178 3.81 12.74 18.54
C ILE A 178 5.13 12.29 19.15
#